data_AF-A6NHA5-F1
#
_entry.id   AF-A6NHA5-F1
#
_cell.length_a   1.000
_cell.length_b   1.000
_cell.length_c   1.000
_cell.angle_alpha   90.00
_cell.angle_beta   90.00
_cell.angle_gamma   90.00
#
_symmetry.space_group_name_H-M   'P 1'
#
loop_
_entity.id
_entity.type
_entity.pdbx_description
1 polymer ?
#
loop_
_entity_poly.entity_id
_entity_poly.type
_entity_poly.pdbx_seq_one_letter_code
_entity_poly.pdbx_strand_id
1 'polypeptide(L)'
;MGLEKPQSKLEGGMHPQLIPSVIAVVFILLLSVCFIASCLVTHHNFSRCKRGTGVHKLEHHAKLKCIKEKSELKSAEGSTWNCCPIDWRAFQSNCYFPLTDNKTWAESERNCSGMGAHLMTISTEAEQNFIIQFLDRRLSYFLG
;
A
#
# COMPACT_ATOMS: atom_id res chain seq x y z
N MET A 1 -67.11 -24.29 -54.23
CA MET A 1 -67.32 -25.01 -52.96
C MET A 1 -66.06 -25.85 -52.73
N GLY A 2 -65.22 -25.66 -51.72
CA GLY A 2 -65.37 -24.97 -50.42
C GLY A 2 -66.42 -25.67 -49.55
N LEU A 3 -66.23 -26.07 -48.28
CA LEU A 3 -65.22 -25.81 -47.23
C LEU A 3 -65.17 -27.07 -46.29
N GLU A 4 -64.29 -27.29 -45.29
CA GLU A 4 -63.16 -26.57 -44.67
C GLU A 4 -62.11 -27.59 -44.11
N LYS A 5 -61.45 -27.35 -42.96
CA LYS A 5 -60.58 -28.30 -42.20
C LYS A 5 -61.34 -29.06 -41.10
N PRO A 6 -60.68 -30.04 -40.47
CA PRO A 6 -60.54 -29.99 -39.01
C PRO A 6 -59.06 -30.00 -38.57
N GLN A 7 -58.69 -29.16 -37.60
CA GLN A 7 -57.43 -29.34 -36.87
C GLN A 7 -57.60 -30.42 -35.79
N SER A 8 -56.82 -31.49 -35.87
CA SER A 8 -56.58 -32.35 -34.71
C SER A 8 -55.71 -31.62 -33.68
N LYS A 9 -56.34 -31.11 -32.63
CA LYS A 9 -55.69 -30.48 -31.48
C LYS A 9 -55.71 -31.46 -30.31
N LEU A 10 -54.56 -32.05 -29.93
CA LEU A 10 -54.23 -32.30 -28.53
C LEU A 10 -52.74 -32.66 -28.29
N GLU A 11 -52.15 -31.89 -27.38
CA GLU A 11 -51.13 -32.21 -26.36
C GLU A 11 -50.00 -33.22 -26.62
N GLY A 12 -48.78 -32.69 -26.56
CA GLY A 12 -47.54 -33.40 -26.20
C GLY A 12 -46.62 -32.41 -25.47
N GLY A 13 -46.84 -32.23 -24.16
CA GLY A 13 -46.33 -31.08 -23.40
C GLY A 13 -44.80 -30.99 -23.32
N MET A 14 -44.26 -29.78 -23.49
CA MET A 14 -42.86 -29.50 -23.17
C MET A 14 -42.67 -29.53 -21.65
N HIS A 15 -41.96 -30.55 -21.17
CA HIS A 15 -41.86 -30.90 -19.76
C HIS A 15 -41.30 -29.74 -18.90
N PRO A 16 -42.07 -29.14 -17.97
CA PRO A 16 -41.65 -27.91 -17.26
C PRO A 16 -40.38 -28.03 -16.40
N GLN A 17 -39.94 -29.27 -16.13
CA GLN A 17 -38.84 -29.57 -15.20
C GLN A 17 -37.43 -29.37 -15.77
N LEU A 18 -37.26 -29.18 -17.09
CA LEU A 18 -35.93 -28.95 -17.67
C LEU A 18 -35.49 -27.47 -17.55
N ILE A 19 -36.46 -26.56 -17.42
CA ILE A 19 -36.25 -25.11 -17.41
C ILE A 19 -35.51 -24.64 -16.14
N PRO A 20 -35.85 -25.07 -14.90
CA PRO A 20 -35.14 -24.67 -13.69
C PRO A 20 -33.67 -25.11 -13.70
N SER A 21 -33.37 -26.31 -14.19
CA SER A 21 -32.01 -26.85 -14.28
C SER A 21 -31.16 -26.08 -15.29
N VAL A 22 -31.72 -25.73 -16.46
CA VAL A 22 -31.04 -24.88 -17.45
C VAL A 22 -30.79 -23.48 -16.89
N ILE A 23 -31.78 -22.87 -16.21
CA ILE A 23 -31.64 -21.57 -15.55
C ILE A 23 -30.54 -21.63 -14.48
N ALA A 24 -30.51 -22.66 -13.64
CA ALA A 24 -29.48 -22.84 -12.61
C ALA A 24 -28.07 -23.00 -13.23
N VAL A 25 -27.92 -23.80 -14.29
CA VAL A 25 -26.65 -23.94 -15.02
C VAL A 25 -26.21 -22.61 -15.63
N VAL A 26 -27.12 -21.84 -16.25
CA VAL A 26 -26.81 -20.50 -16.78
C VAL A 26 -26.36 -19.56 -15.65
N PHE A 27 -27.04 -19.55 -14.50
CA PHE A 27 -26.60 -18.74 -13.36
C PHE A 27 -25.24 -19.17 -12.81
N ILE A 28 -24.95 -20.47 -12.70
CA ILE A 28 -23.64 -20.97 -12.25
C ILE A 28 -22.53 -20.56 -13.24
N LEU A 29 -22.79 -20.64 -14.54
CA LEU A 29 -21.86 -20.20 -15.58
C LEU A 29 -21.63 -18.67 -15.50
N LEU A 30 -22.69 -17.87 -15.34
CA LEU A 30 -22.56 -16.42 -15.19
C LEU A 30 -21.79 -16.04 -13.92
N LEU A 31 -22.11 -16.66 -12.77
CA LEU A 31 -21.43 -16.40 -11.50
C LEU A 31 -19.95 -16.81 -11.54
N SER A 32 -19.62 -17.95 -12.13
CA SER A 32 -18.22 -18.38 -12.29
C SER A 32 -17.43 -17.47 -13.23
N VAL A 33 -18.00 -17.02 -14.35
CA VAL A 33 -17.39 -16.00 -15.23
C VAL A 33 -17.19 -14.67 -14.50
N CYS A 34 -18.19 -14.18 -13.78
CA CYS A 34 -18.10 -12.95 -12.98
C CYS A 34 -17.04 -13.06 -11.88
N PHE A 35 -16.93 -14.21 -11.21
CA PHE A 35 -15.90 -14.46 -10.21
C PHE A 35 -14.51 -14.48 -10.83
N ILE A 36 -14.31 -15.21 -11.94
CA ILE A 36 -13.02 -15.24 -12.67
C ILE A 36 -12.63 -13.84 -13.14
N ALA A 37 -13.56 -13.07 -13.73
CA ALA A 37 -13.30 -11.70 -14.14
C ALA A 37 -12.94 -10.81 -12.95
N SER A 38 -13.65 -10.92 -11.83
CA SER A 38 -13.37 -10.17 -10.59
C SER A 38 -12.02 -10.55 -9.99
N CYS A 39 -11.66 -11.84 -9.98
CA CYS A 39 -10.36 -12.33 -9.55
C CYS A 39 -9.24 -11.89 -10.48
N LEU A 40 -9.44 -11.88 -11.80
CA LEU A 40 -8.46 -11.37 -12.76
C LEU A 40 -8.28 -9.86 -12.64
N VAL A 41 -9.35 -9.09 -12.46
CA VAL A 41 -9.30 -7.64 -12.20
C VAL A 41 -8.64 -7.36 -10.86
N THR A 42 -8.95 -8.13 -9.81
CA THR A 42 -8.32 -8.00 -8.48
C THR A 42 -6.86 -8.42 -8.52
N HIS A 43 -6.50 -9.49 -9.21
CA HIS A 43 -5.12 -9.94 -9.39
C HIS A 43 -4.32 -9.00 -10.31
N HIS A 44 -4.94 -8.40 -11.32
CA HIS A 44 -4.31 -7.39 -12.17
C HIS A 44 -4.13 -6.07 -11.42
N ASN A 45 -5.11 -5.65 -10.60
CA ASN A 45 -4.95 -4.51 -9.69
C ASN A 45 -3.93 -4.81 -8.59
N PHE A 46 -3.90 -6.01 -8.02
CA PHE A 46 -2.90 -6.45 -7.06
C PHE A 46 -1.50 -6.56 -7.70
N SER A 47 -1.41 -6.98 -8.96
CA SER A 47 -0.16 -6.97 -9.73
C SER A 47 0.27 -5.54 -10.10
N ARG A 48 -0.68 -4.64 -10.40
CA ARG A 48 -0.45 -3.19 -10.51
C ARG A 48 -0.13 -2.54 -9.16
N CYS A 49 -0.54 -3.12 -8.03
CA CYS A 49 -0.29 -2.67 -6.66
C CYS A 49 0.96 -3.33 -6.05
N LYS A 50 1.47 -4.40 -6.65
CA LYS A 50 2.79 -4.99 -6.37
C LYS A 50 3.87 -4.42 -7.28
N ARG A 51 3.48 -3.96 -8.49
CA ARG A 51 4.23 -2.99 -9.32
C ARG A 51 4.02 -1.55 -8.85
N GLY A 52 3.02 -1.34 -8.00
CA GLY A 52 2.57 -0.09 -7.41
C GLY A 52 2.68 -0.12 -5.88
N THR A 53 3.54 -0.99 -5.34
CA THR A 53 4.26 -0.64 -4.12
C THR A 53 5.01 0.61 -4.52
N GLY A 54 4.50 1.74 -4.06
CA GLY A 54 5.02 3.03 -4.44
C GLY A 54 6.48 3.13 -4.04
N VAL A 55 7.36 2.82 -5.00
CA VAL A 55 8.30 3.83 -5.44
C VAL A 55 7.44 5.02 -5.90
N HIS A 56 6.91 5.76 -4.91
CA HIS A 56 6.87 7.20 -5.04
C HIS A 56 8.26 7.54 -5.49
N LYS A 57 8.35 8.02 -6.73
CA LYS A 57 9.60 8.50 -7.31
C LYS A 57 9.90 9.80 -6.57
N LEU A 58 10.36 9.65 -5.32
CA LEU A 58 10.99 10.72 -4.58
C LEU A 58 12.23 11.03 -5.40
N GLU A 59 12.10 12.13 -6.13
CA GLU A 59 13.10 12.61 -7.06
C GLU A 59 14.39 12.82 -6.26
N HIS A 60 15.55 12.42 -6.84
CA HIS A 60 16.80 12.06 -6.17
C HIS A 60 16.87 10.59 -5.69
N HIS A 61 17.76 9.81 -6.31
CA HIS A 61 18.04 8.41 -5.97
C HIS A 61 18.76 8.27 -4.61
N ALA A 62 18.03 8.50 -3.51
CA ALA A 62 18.50 8.22 -2.17
C ALA A 62 18.68 6.70 -1.98
N LYS A 63 19.92 6.23 -2.13
CA LYS A 63 20.30 4.85 -1.77
C LYS A 63 19.96 4.66 -0.29
N LEU A 64 19.17 3.63 0.03
CA LEU A 64 18.69 3.38 1.39
C LEU A 64 19.67 2.51 2.20
N LYS A 65 19.72 2.76 3.51
CA LYS A 65 20.34 1.90 4.51
C LYS A 65 19.24 1.35 5.42
N CYS A 66 19.04 0.03 5.40
CA CYS A 66 18.08 -0.66 6.25
C CYS A 66 18.77 -1.35 7.43
N ILE A 67 18.21 -1.19 8.62
CA ILE A 67 18.67 -1.82 9.86
C ILE A 67 17.52 -2.67 10.41
N LYS A 68 17.81 -3.93 10.74
CA LYS A 68 16.84 -4.83 11.38
C LYS A 68 16.70 -4.41 12.85
N GLU A 69 15.48 -4.07 13.25
CA GLU A 69 15.18 -3.73 14.63
C GLU A 69 15.19 -5.00 15.48
N LYS A 70 15.86 -4.93 16.63
CA LYS A 70 15.97 -6.05 17.56
C LYS A 70 14.87 -5.91 18.61
N SER A 71 13.68 -6.45 18.32
CA SER A 71 12.60 -6.47 19.29
C SER A 71 13.03 -7.28 20.52
N GLU A 72 13.03 -6.64 21.70
CA GLU A 72 13.33 -7.33 22.96
C GLU A 72 12.16 -8.23 23.41
N LEU A 73 10.97 -7.98 22.85
CA LEU A 73 9.83 -8.90 22.95
C LEU A 73 9.97 -10.00 21.90
N LYS A 74 9.95 -11.26 22.35
CA LYS A 74 9.96 -12.47 21.49
C LYS A 74 8.59 -12.72 20.85
N SER A 75 8.10 -11.79 20.04
CA SER A 75 7.01 -12.10 19.11
C SER A 75 7.59 -12.94 17.97
N ALA A 76 7.23 -14.23 17.94
CA ALA A 76 7.47 -15.08 16.80
C ALA A 76 6.49 -14.67 15.67
N GLU A 77 6.83 -13.59 14.95
CA GLU A 77 6.39 -13.26 13.58
C GLU A 77 6.87 -11.84 13.22
N GLY A 78 7.57 -11.71 12.09
CA GLY A 78 8.03 -10.42 11.56
C GLY A 78 9.34 -9.88 12.16
N SER A 79 10.33 -9.61 11.29
CA SER A 79 11.43 -8.70 11.63
C SER A 79 11.19 -7.34 11.02
N THR A 80 10.94 -6.33 11.85
CA THR A 80 10.84 -4.94 11.41
C THR A 80 12.18 -4.44 10.89
N TRP A 81 12.17 -3.76 9.73
CA TRP A 81 13.33 -3.15 9.12
C TRP A 81 13.11 -1.64 9.04
N ASN A 82 13.98 -0.87 9.70
CA ASN A 82 13.97 0.58 9.63
C ASN A 82 14.94 1.02 8.55
N CYS A 83 14.40 1.60 7.46
CA CYS A 83 15.15 2.02 6.29
C CYS A 83 15.17 3.55 6.18
N CYS A 84 16.36 4.14 6.17
CA CYS A 84 16.55 5.57 5.97
C CYS A 84 17.41 5.83 4.72
N PRO A 85 17.41 7.06 4.17
CA PRO A 85 18.41 7.50 3.22
C PRO A 85 19.83 7.26 3.77
N ILE A 86 20.80 7.00 2.90
CA ILE A 86 22.21 6.94 3.30
C ILE A 86 22.63 8.25 3.97
N ASP A 87 23.53 8.11 4.94
CA ASP A 87 24.02 9.16 5.84
C ASP A 87 23.01 9.72 6.85
N TRP A 88 21.73 9.34 6.78
CA TRP A 88 20.75 9.63 7.83
C TRP A 88 20.88 8.67 9.02
N ARG A 89 20.48 9.13 10.20
CA ARG A 89 20.47 8.37 11.45
C ARG A 89 19.08 7.76 11.64
N ALA A 90 19.00 6.45 11.83
CA ALA A 90 17.74 5.72 11.97
C ALA A 90 17.45 5.41 13.45
N PHE A 91 16.26 5.74 13.94
CA PHE A 91 15.80 5.42 15.29
C PHE A 91 14.28 5.36 15.35
N GLN A 92 13.71 4.29 15.93
CA GLN A 92 12.26 4.10 16.13
C GLN A 92 11.41 4.48 14.91
N SER A 93 11.68 3.86 13.75
CA SER A 93 11.04 4.14 12.45
C SER A 93 11.27 5.53 11.83
N ASN A 94 11.95 6.46 12.52
CA ASN A 94 12.26 7.81 12.03
C ASN A 94 13.70 7.94 11.52
N CYS A 95 13.93 8.97 10.69
CA CYS A 95 15.21 9.27 10.05
C CYS A 95 15.62 10.73 10.35
N TYR A 96 16.84 10.93 10.86
CA TYR A 96 17.33 12.23 11.31
C TYR A 96 18.63 12.61 10.60
N PHE A 97 18.81 13.89 10.25
CA PHE A 97 20.00 14.40 9.57
C PHE A 97 20.47 15.73 10.17
N PRO A 98 21.45 15.71 11.11
CA PRO A 98 22.01 16.93 11.68
C PRO A 98 22.77 17.75 10.62
N LEU A 99 22.26 18.95 10.32
CA LEU A 99 22.93 19.95 9.50
C LEU A 99 23.69 20.94 10.39
N THR A 100 24.84 21.42 9.90
CA THR A 100 25.76 22.29 10.66
C THR A 100 25.99 23.65 10.00
N ASP A 101 25.32 23.92 8.87
CA ASP A 101 25.40 25.19 8.18
C ASP A 101 24.49 26.24 8.85
N ASN A 102 25.02 27.46 8.99
CA ASN A 102 24.32 28.52 9.70
C ASN A 102 23.22 29.12 8.81
N LYS A 103 21.98 29.09 9.30
CA LYS A 103 20.74 29.52 8.63
C LYS A 103 19.82 30.17 9.66
N THR A 104 18.86 30.97 9.21
CA THR A 104 17.71 31.32 10.08
C THR A 104 16.78 30.12 10.23
N TRP A 105 16.00 30.04 11.31
CA TRP A 105 15.03 28.95 11.55
C TRP A 105 14.14 28.66 10.33
N ALA A 106 13.62 29.70 9.68
CA ALA A 106 12.75 29.58 8.50
C ALA A 106 13.49 29.08 7.24
N GLU A 107 14.78 29.36 7.10
CA GLU A 107 15.62 28.81 6.03
C GLU A 107 16.01 27.36 6.31
N SER A 108 16.22 27.00 7.57
CA SER A 108 16.46 25.61 7.99
C SER A 108 15.23 24.75 7.73
N GLU A 109 14.02 25.19 8.11
CA GLU A 109 12.78 24.46 7.79
C GLU A 109 12.58 24.37 6.27
N ARG A 110 12.80 25.45 5.51
CA ARG A 110 12.74 25.38 4.04
C ARG A 110 13.73 24.37 3.45
N ASN A 111 14.91 24.22 4.06
CA ASN A 111 15.92 23.27 3.62
C ASN A 111 15.52 21.82 3.96
N CYS A 112 15.01 21.56 5.16
CA CYS A 112 14.44 20.27 5.55
C CYS A 112 13.27 19.88 4.62
N SER A 113 12.31 20.79 4.41
CA SER A 113 11.19 20.64 3.47
C SER A 113 11.67 20.32 2.04
N GLY A 114 12.75 20.96 1.59
CA GLY A 114 13.37 20.68 0.29
C GLY A 114 13.97 19.27 0.15
N MET A 115 14.25 18.58 1.26
CA MET A 115 14.68 17.18 1.30
C MET A 115 13.53 16.19 1.56
N GLY A 116 12.28 16.68 1.65
CA GLY A 116 11.12 15.86 2.01
C GLY A 116 11.02 15.52 3.50
N ALA A 117 11.59 16.38 4.36
CA ALA A 117 11.56 16.26 5.82
C ALA A 117 11.14 17.59 6.48
N HIS A 118 11.17 17.66 7.80
CA HIS A 118 10.94 18.88 8.59
C HIS A 118 12.04 19.05 9.64
N LEU A 119 12.11 20.21 10.28
CA LEU A 119 12.89 20.37 11.50
C LEU A 119 12.45 19.32 12.54
N MET A 120 13.42 18.83 13.32
CA MET A 120 13.18 17.76 14.28
C MET A 120 12.29 18.25 15.42
N THR A 121 11.18 17.56 15.66
CA THR A 121 10.42 17.64 16.91
C THR A 121 10.93 16.52 17.84
N ILE A 122 11.09 16.82 19.14
CA ILE A 122 11.49 15.84 20.15
C ILE A 122 10.24 15.42 20.93
N SER A 123 9.85 14.15 20.79
CA SER A 123 8.68 13.55 21.44
C SER A 123 9.03 12.75 22.70
N THR A 124 10.26 12.24 22.80
CA THR A 124 10.70 11.44 23.95
C THR A 124 12.14 11.74 24.39
N GLU A 125 12.46 11.46 25.66
CA GLU A 125 13.83 11.52 26.16
C GLU A 125 14.75 10.52 25.43
N ALA A 126 14.23 9.35 25.04
CA ALA A 126 15.00 8.35 24.30
C ALA A 126 15.43 8.85 22.90
N GLU A 127 14.55 9.58 22.23
CA GLU A 127 14.82 10.25 20.96
C GLU A 127 15.85 11.40 21.11
N GLN A 128 15.74 12.20 22.17
CA GLN A 128 16.75 13.21 22.50
C GLN A 128 18.11 12.57 22.78
N ASN A 129 18.15 11.56 23.65
CA ASN A 129 19.37 10.84 24.04
C ASN A 129 20.00 10.09 22.86
N PHE A 130 19.22 9.72 21.84
CA PHE A 130 19.72 9.23 20.56
C PHE A 130 20.38 10.36 19.75
N ILE A 131 19.67 11.46 19.46
CA ILE A 131 20.18 12.45 18.50
C ILE A 131 21.42 13.20 18.99
N ILE A 132 21.52 13.50 20.28
CA ILE A 132 22.65 14.24 20.87
C ILE A 132 24.01 13.54 20.70
N GLN A 133 24.02 12.24 20.40
CA GLN A 133 25.25 11.49 20.10
C GLN A 133 25.88 11.88 18.75
N PHE A 134 25.13 12.57 17.88
CA PHE A 134 25.55 12.98 16.54
C PHE A 134 25.71 14.50 16.38
N LEU A 135 25.58 15.27 17.47
CA LEU A 135 25.65 16.74 17.45
C LEU A 135 27.04 17.23 17.89
N ASP A 136 27.53 18.32 17.27
CA ASP A 136 28.71 19.04 17.77
C ASP A 136 28.29 19.93 18.95
N ARG A 137 28.89 19.70 20.11
CA ARG A 137 28.60 20.44 21.36
C ARG A 137 28.93 21.94 21.29
N ARG A 138 29.61 22.40 20.23
CA ARG A 138 29.94 23.81 19.99
C ARG A 138 28.88 24.54 19.15
N LEU A 139 27.90 23.82 18.61
CA LEU A 139 26.86 24.37 17.73
C LEU A 139 25.49 24.33 18.42
N SER A 140 24.59 25.19 17.96
CA SER A 140 23.17 25.15 18.30
C SER A 140 22.38 24.63 17.10
N TYR A 141 21.38 23.81 17.35
CA TYR A 141 20.56 23.17 16.33
C TYR A 141 19.10 23.61 16.51
N PHE A 142 18.43 23.95 15.41
CA PHE A 142 17.01 24.30 15.45
C PHE A 142 16.13 23.05 15.53
N LEU A 143 15.02 23.18 16.24
CA LEU A 143 13.94 22.19 16.36
C LEU A 143 12.66 22.78 15.77
N GLY A 144 11.70 21.91 15.44
CA GLY A 144 10.37 22.23 14.92
C GLY A 144 9.31 22.27 16.00
#